data_AF-A0A4R0WU10-F1
#
_entry.id   AF-A0A4R0WU10-F1
#
_cell.length_a   1.000
_cell.length_b   1.000
_cell.length_c   1.000
_cell.angle_alpha   90.00
_cell.angle_beta   90.00
_cell.angle_gamma   90.00
#
_symmetry.space_group_name_H-M   'P 1'
#
loop_
_entity.id
_entity.type
_entity.pdbx_description
1 polymer ?
#
loop_
_entity_poly.entity_id
_entity_poly.type
_entity_poly.pdbx_seq_one_letter_code
_entity_poly.pdbx_strand_id
1 'polypeptide(L)' 'MKGIFASRLFQYFASVLVGAMLAIGLVQAQSPSFDSFAVPSGSAPHDVAPEPGGAVWYTAQAQGAVGRLDP' A
#
# COMPACT_ATOMS: atom_id res chain seq x y z
N MET A 1 44.57 28.58 19.68
CA MET A 1 43.98 27.37 20.29
C MET A 1 42.45 27.44 20.50
N LYS A 2 41.70 28.34 19.84
CA LYS A 2 40.24 28.48 20.03
C LYS A 2 39.39 27.76 18.96
N GLY A 3 39.96 27.41 17.81
CA GLY A 3 39.20 26.86 16.66
C GLY A 3 38.95 25.34 16.67
N ILE A 4 39.77 24.56 17.38
CA ILE A 4 39.71 23.09 17.33
C ILE A 4 38.52 22.54 18.15
N PHE A 5 38.16 23.19 19.26
CA PHE A 5 37.02 22.78 20.09
C PHE A 5 35.67 23.08 19.41
N ALA A 6 35.54 24.23 18.75
CA ALA A 6 34.35 24.58 17.99
C ALA A 6 34.14 23.65 16.77
N SER A 7 35.23 23.23 16.11
CA SER A 7 35.17 22.31 14.98
C SER A 7 34.68 20.91 15.38
N ARG A 8 35.15 20.39 16.52
CA ARG A 8 34.73 19.06 17.00
C ARG A 8 33.27 19.03 17.44
N LEU A 9 32.80 20.09 18.11
CA LEU A 9 31.40 20.21 18.51
C LEU A 9 30.46 20.29 17.30
N PHE A 10 30.84 21.05 16.27
CA PHE A 10 30.11 21.12 15.00
C PHE A 10 30.09 19.77 14.28
N GLN A 11 31.22 19.04 14.28
CA GLN A 11 31.30 17.70 13.70
C GLN A 11 30.37 16.70 14.40
N TYR A 12 30.29 16.70 15.73
CA TYR A 12 29.35 15.84 16.46
C TYR A 12 27.89 16.16 16.14
N PHE A 13 27.54 17.46 16.08
CA PHE A 13 26.20 17.88 15.67
C PHE A 13 25.85 17.43 14.26
N ALA A 14 26.78 17.58 13.31
CA ALA A 14 26.61 17.10 11.94
C ALA A 14 26.47 15.57 11.89
N SER A 15 27.24 14.81 12.65
CA SER A 15 27.13 13.35 12.72
C SER A 15 25.80 12.88 13.32
N VAL A 16 25.32 13.53 14.39
CA VAL A 16 24.01 13.22 14.99
C VAL A 16 22.88 13.54 14.01
N LEU A 17 22.97 14.67 13.29
CA LEU A 17 21.98 15.04 12.29
C LEU A 17 21.95 14.05 11.12
N VAL A 18 23.11 13.65 10.59
CA VAL A 18 23.21 12.64 9.52
C VAL A 18 22.66 11.28 9.99
N GLY A 19 22.97 10.87 11.22
CA GLY A 19 22.43 9.65 11.82
C GLY A 19 20.90 9.70 11.98
N ALA A 20 20.35 10.83 12.41
CA ALA A 20 18.90 11.03 12.53
C ALA A 20 18.20 11.00 11.16
N MET A 21 18.79 11.62 10.13
CA MET A 21 18.24 11.60 8.77
C MET A 21 18.22 10.19 8.15
N LEU A 22 19.21 9.35 8.45
CA LEU A 22 19.24 7.94 8.03
C LEU A 22 18.17 7.10 8.74
N ALA A 23 17.82 7.41 9.99
CA ALA A 23 16.84 6.66 10.76
C ALA A 23 15.38 6.96 10.39
N ILE A 24 15.09 8.14 9.83
CA ILE A 24 13.72 8.59 9.52
C ILE A 24 13.29 8.20 8.08
N GLY A 25 14.23 7.75 7.24
CA GLY A 25 14.06 7.68 5.79
C GLY A 25 13.41 6.43 5.16
N LEU A 26 12.87 5.46 5.91
CA LEU A 26 12.52 4.14 5.31
C LEU A 26 11.11 3.61 5.62
N VAL A 27 10.10 4.45 5.73
CA VAL A 27 8.71 3.96 5.62
C VAL A 27 8.33 3.95 4.14
N GLN A 28 8.58 2.82 3.46
CA GLN A 28 8.03 2.58 2.13
C GLN A 28 6.62 2.00 2.28
N ALA A 29 5.65 2.55 1.55
CA ALA A 29 4.33 1.93 1.43
C ALA A 29 4.47 0.64 0.61
N GLN A 30 4.14 -0.50 1.20
CA GLN A 30 4.04 -1.75 0.47
C GLN A 30 2.77 -1.71 -0.39
N SER A 31 2.90 -2.11 -1.65
CA SER A 31 1.72 -2.29 -2.50
C SER A 31 0.80 -3.35 -1.89
N PRO A 32 -0.52 -3.10 -1.79
CA PRO A 32 -1.45 -4.15 -1.38
C PRO A 32 -1.39 -5.32 -2.38
N SER A 33 -1.46 -6.54 -1.86
CA SER A 33 -1.68 -7.74 -2.65
C SER A 33 -3.18 -7.98 -2.84
N PHE A 34 -3.56 -8.50 -4.00
CA PHE A 34 -4.96 -8.82 -4.30
C PHE A 34 -5.06 -10.20 -4.93
N ASP A 35 -6.09 -10.95 -4.55
CA ASP A 35 -6.53 -12.14 -5.26
C ASP A 35 -7.49 -11.76 -6.39
N SER A 36 -7.46 -12.52 -7.48
CA SER A 36 -8.32 -12.28 -8.64
C SER A 36 -9.09 -13.54 -8.97
N PHE A 37 -10.40 -13.39 -9.13
CA PHE A 37 -11.32 -14.50 -9.39
C PHE A 37 -11.89 -14.35 -10.79
N ALA A 38 -11.87 -15.44 -11.56
CA ALA A 38 -12.43 -15.44 -12.91
C ALA A 38 -13.96 -15.33 -12.85
N VAL A 39 -14.52 -14.56 -13.76
CA VAL A 39 -15.96 -14.50 -14.06
C VAL A 39 -16.18 -15.03 -15.48
N PRO A 40 -17.42 -15.40 -15.86
CA PRO A 40 -17.73 -15.77 -17.23
C PRO A 40 -17.23 -14.70 -18.21
N SER A 41 -16.57 -15.14 -19.28
CA SER A 41 -15.99 -14.24 -20.29
C SER A 41 -17.05 -13.34 -20.91
N GLY A 42 -16.70 -12.07 -21.12
CA GLY A 42 -17.62 -11.07 -21.66
C GLY A 42 -18.75 -10.66 -20.73
N SER A 43 -18.71 -10.99 -19.43
CA SER A 43 -19.76 -10.60 -18.46
C SER A 43 -19.78 -9.11 -18.13
N ALA A 44 -18.64 -8.42 -18.27
CA ALA A 44 -18.44 -7.02 -17.89
C ALA A 44 -18.96 -6.73 -16.46
N PRO A 45 -18.28 -7.26 -15.42
CA PRO A 45 -18.63 -6.98 -14.03
C PRO A 45 -18.49 -5.49 -13.71
N HIS A 46 -19.49 -4.87 -13.05
CA HIS A 46 -19.47 -3.44 -12.72
C HIS A 46 -19.61 -3.16 -11.22
N ASP A 47 -20.68 -3.64 -10.59
CA ASP A 47 -20.96 -3.41 -9.17
C ASP A 47 -20.83 -4.70 -8.37
N VAL A 48 -20.51 -4.59 -7.07
CA VAL A 48 -20.36 -5.72 -6.14
C VAL A 48 -21.11 -5.50 -4.82
N ALA A 49 -21.59 -6.58 -4.21
CA ALA A 49 -22.22 -6.59 -2.89
C ALA A 49 -21.76 -7.82 -2.08
N PRO A 50 -20.84 -7.65 -1.12
CA PRO A 50 -20.41 -8.73 -0.23
C PRO A 50 -21.54 -9.21 0.71
N GLU A 51 -21.58 -10.51 0.95
CA GLU A 51 -22.47 -11.18 1.90
C GLU A 51 -21.69 -11.50 3.21
N PRO A 52 -22.33 -11.49 4.40
CA PRO A 52 -21.67 -11.88 5.66
C PRO A 52 -21.03 -13.27 5.65
N GLY A 53 -21.52 -14.18 4.79
CA GLY A 53 -20.97 -15.53 4.60
C GLY A 53 -19.71 -15.61 3.74
N GLY A 54 -19.19 -14.49 3.23
CA GLY A 54 -17.96 -14.43 2.43
C GLY A 54 -18.19 -14.44 0.91
N ALA A 55 -19.37 -14.87 0.46
CA ALA A 55 -19.74 -14.76 -0.96
C ALA A 55 -19.93 -13.31 -1.39
N VAL A 56 -19.82 -13.07 -2.70
CA VAL A 56 -19.98 -11.74 -3.31
C VAL A 56 -20.95 -11.81 -4.47
N TRP A 57 -21.97 -10.97 -4.45
CA TRP A 57 -22.83 -10.73 -5.60
C TRP A 57 -22.21 -9.68 -6.52
N TYR A 58 -22.37 -9.82 -7.84
CA TYR A 58 -21.91 -8.82 -8.80
C TYR A 58 -22.87 -8.66 -9.98
N THR A 59 -22.91 -7.47 -10.59
CA THR A 59 -23.67 -7.23 -11.83
C THR A 59 -22.85 -7.67 -13.03
N ALA A 60 -23.41 -8.51 -13.92
CA ALA A 60 -22.82 -8.89 -15.20
C ALA A 60 -23.44 -8.04 -16.33
N GLN A 61 -23.00 -6.79 -16.45
CA GLN A 61 -23.71 -5.75 -17.20
C GLN A 61 -23.88 -6.10 -18.68
N ALA A 62 -22.88 -6.69 -19.32
CA ALA A 62 -22.95 -7.05 -20.74
C ALA A 62 -23.87 -8.25 -21.01
N GLN A 63 -24.25 -8.98 -19.96
CA GLN A 63 -25.14 -10.15 -20.04
C GLN A 63 -26.55 -9.87 -19.50
N GLY A 64 -26.78 -8.70 -18.90
CA GLY A 64 -28.06 -8.38 -18.24
C GLY A 64 -28.38 -9.33 -17.08
N ALA A 65 -27.35 -9.78 -16.35
CA ALA A 65 -27.48 -10.79 -15.30
C ALA A 65 -26.83 -10.35 -13.98
N VAL A 66 -27.08 -11.12 -12.93
CA VAL A 66 -26.40 -11.02 -11.62
C VAL A 66 -25.68 -12.35 -11.37
N GLY A 67 -24.40 -12.28 -11.00
CA GLY A 67 -23.60 -13.44 -10.65
C GLY A 67 -23.30 -13.50 -9.15
N ARG A 68 -22.96 -14.70 -8.66
CA ARG A 68 -22.51 -14.96 -7.28
C ARG A 68 -21.15 -15.64 -7.33
N LEU A 69 -20.18 -15.06 -6.64
CA LEU A 69 -18.82 -15.59 -6.46
C LEU A 69 -18.67 -16.11 -5.03
N ASP A 70 -18.02 -17.26 -4.89
CA ASP A 70 -17.65 -17.89 -3.62
C ASP A 70 -16.12 -18.07 -3.62
N PRO A 71 -15.36 -17.07 -3.13
CA PRO A 71 -13.90 -16.99 -3.26
C PRO A 71 -13.13 -17.98 -2.39
#